data_AF-A0A0W7X693-F1
#
_entry.id   AF-A0A0W7X693-F1
#
_cell.length_a   1.000
_cell.length_b   1.000
_cell.length_c   1.000
_cell.angle_alpha   90.00
_cell.angle_beta   90.00
_cell.angle_gamma   90.00
#
_symmetry.space_group_name_H-M   'P 1'
#
loop_
_entity.id
_entity.type
_entity.pdbx_description
1 polymer ?
#
loop_
_entity_poly.entity_id
_entity_poly.type
_entity_poly.pdbx_seq_one_letter_code
_entity_poly.pdbx_strand_id
1 'polypeptide(L)' 'MHTTAPVATYDNYGSLWGHSTTADAEADITEARGTGADIHEWTTIDRDGHPLRVVRIYDPTFLDTISVFTS' A
#
# COMPACT_ATOMS: atom_id res chain seq x y z
N MET A 1 -14.15 17.13 -9.89
CA MET A 1 -12.76 16.64 -9.87
C MET A 1 -12.61 15.81 -8.61
N HIS A 2 -12.54 14.48 -8.73
CA HIS A 2 -12.17 13.62 -7.61
C HIS A 2 -10.65 13.71 -7.47
N THR A 3 -10.17 14.39 -6.43
CA THR A 3 -8.77 14.34 -6.04
C THR A 3 -8.51 12.90 -5.58
N THR A 4 -7.83 12.10 -6.38
CA THR A 4 -7.32 10.79 -5.96
C THR A 4 -6.28 11.05 -4.87
N ALA A 5 -6.56 10.62 -3.64
CA ALA A 5 -5.58 10.71 -2.56
C ALA A 5 -4.34 9.87 -2.97
N PRO A 6 -3.12 10.42 -2.88
CA PRO A 6 -1.92 9.69 -3.24
C PRO A 6 -1.70 8.54 -2.26
N VAL A 7 -1.41 7.36 -2.79
CA VAL A 7 -0.96 6.19 -2.03
C VAL A 7 0.56 6.18 -2.07
N ALA A 8 1.21 6.18 -0.91
CA ALA A 8 2.66 6.10 -0.83
C ALA A 8 3.12 4.64 -0.78
N THR A 9 4.12 4.29 -1.57
CA THR A 9 4.62 2.91 -1.68
C THR A 9 6.03 2.79 -1.11
N TYR A 10 6.19 1.88 -0.16
CA TYR A 10 7.44 1.62 0.55
C TYR A 10 7.91 0.17 0.37
N ASP A 11 9.19 -0.07 0.65
CA ASP A 11 9.73 -1.41 0.87
C ASP A 11 9.71 -1.81 2.36
N ASN A 12 10.10 -3.06 2.65
CA ASN A 12 10.19 -3.59 4.02
C ASN A 12 11.34 -3.00 4.87
N TYR A 13 12.13 -2.08 4.32
CA TYR A 13 13.09 -1.26 5.06
C TYR A 13 12.55 0.16 5.34
N GLY A 14 11.35 0.48 4.87
CA GLY A 14 10.73 1.79 5.02
C GLY A 14 11.21 2.82 3.99
N SER A 15 11.86 2.40 2.91
CA SER A 15 12.28 3.31 1.84
C SER A 15 11.09 3.63 0.94
N LEU A 16 10.82 4.92 0.70
CA LEU A 16 9.78 5.37 -0.23
C LEU A 16 10.25 5.19 -1.68
N TRP A 17 9.49 4.46 -2.50
CA TRP A 17 9.83 4.21 -3.90
C TRP A 17 8.95 4.98 -4.88
N GLY A 18 7.78 5.44 -4.44
CA GLY A 18 6.89 6.19 -5.32
C GLY A 18 5.54 6.49 -4.71
N HIS A 19 4.69 7.06 -5.55
CA HIS A 19 3.29 7.31 -5.25
C HIS A 19 2.43 6.74 -6.38
N SER A 20 1.29 6.16 -6.01
CA SER A 20 0.24 5.70 -6.92
C SER A 20 -1.07 6.43 -6.64
N THR A 21 -2.04 6.30 -7.53
CA THR A 21 -3.42 6.67 -7.19
C THR A 21 -4.06 5.56 -6.35
N THR A 22 -5.11 5.89 -5.59
CA THR A 22 -5.92 4.86 -4.91
C THR A 22 -6.42 3.79 -5.88
N ALA A 23 -6.86 4.18 -7.09
CA ALA A 23 -7.41 3.25 -8.06
C ALA A 23 -6.34 2.25 -8.56
N ASP A 24 -5.14 2.74 -8.87
CA ASP A 24 -4.04 1.87 -9.33
C ASP A 24 -3.58 0.93 -8.23
N ALA A 25 -3.41 1.44 -7.00
CA ALA A 25 -3.00 0.62 -5.87
C ALA A 25 -4.03 -0.48 -5.55
N GLU A 26 -5.33 -0.20 -5.63
CA GLU A 26 -6.38 -1.22 -5.44
C GLU A 26 -6.41 -2.25 -6.57
N ALA A 27 -6.10 -1.84 -7.81
CA ALA A 27 -5.98 -2.76 -8.94
C ALA A 27 -4.80 -3.72 -8.71
N ASP A 28 -3.63 -3.21 -8.32
CA ASP A 28 -2.44 -4.01 -8.03
C ASP A 28 -2.68 -5.00 -6.88
N ILE A 29 -3.34 -4.55 -5.80
CA ILE A 29 -3.70 -5.41 -4.67
C ILE A 29 -4.69 -6.50 -5.12
N THR A 30 -5.65 -6.16 -5.98
CA THR A 30 -6.62 -7.12 -6.51
C THR A 30 -5.93 -8.17 -7.38
N GLU A 31 -4.99 -7.76 -8.23
CA GLU A 31 -4.18 -8.67 -9.03
C GLU A 31 -3.34 -9.60 -8.15
N ALA A 32 -2.65 -9.05 -7.14
CA ALA A 32 -1.84 -9.84 -6.19
C ALA A 32 -2.68 -10.86 -5.41
N ARG A 33 -3.92 -10.48 -5.02
CA ARG A 33 -4.88 -11.44 -4.44
C ARG A 33 -5.25 -12.54 -5.42
N GLY A 34 -5.46 -12.19 -6.69
CA GLY A 34 -5.79 -13.14 -7.76
C GLY A 34 -4.67 -14.15 -8.06
N THR A 35 -3.42 -13.76 -7.86
CA THR A 35 -2.25 -14.65 -8.05
C THR A 35 -1.90 -15.48 -6.81
N GLY A 36 -2.59 -15.25 -5.68
CA GLY A 36 -2.37 -15.97 -4.43
C GLY A 36 -1.18 -15.44 -3.62
N ALA A 37 -0.79 -14.18 -3.82
CA ALA A 37 0.26 -13.54 -3.03
C ALA A 37 -0.11 -13.50 -1.53
N ASP A 38 0.89 -13.58 -0.66
CA ASP A 38 0.70 -13.40 0.77
C ASP A 38 0.55 -11.91 1.10
N ILE A 39 -0.62 -11.53 1.60
CA ILE A 39 -1.01 -10.13 1.79
C ILE A 39 -1.40 -9.90 3.25
N HIS A 40 -0.72 -8.95 3.86
CA HIS A 40 -1.03 -8.46 5.20
C HIS A 40 -1.66 -7.06 5.09
N GLU A 41 -2.84 -6.90 5.67
CA GLU A 41 -3.58 -5.64 5.67
C GLU A 41 -3.95 -5.25 7.10
N TRP A 42 -3.66 -4.00 7.47
CA TRP A 42 -3.99 -3.46 8.79
C TRP A 42 -4.22 -1.95 8.73
N THR A 43 -4.81 -1.43 9.81
CA THR A 43 -4.99 0.01 10.01
C THR A 43 -4.05 0.50 11.11
N THR A 44 -3.46 1.67 10.92
CA THR A 44 -2.67 2.38 11.93
C THR A 44 -3.11 3.85 11.96
N ILE A 45 -2.49 4.66 12.82
CA ILE A 45 -2.74 6.09 12.93
C ILE A 45 -1.43 6.84 12.62
N ASP A 46 -1.51 7.92 11.85
CA ASP A 46 -0.38 8.80 11.59
C ASP A 46 -0.02 9.66 12.82
N ARG A 47 0.98 10.54 12.67
CA ARG A 47 1.43 11.42 13.75
C ARG A 47 0.34 12.42 14.20
N ASP A 48 -0.54 12.81 13.30
CA ASP A 48 -1.57 13.84 13.51
C ASP A 48 -2.90 13.25 13.97
N GLY A 49 -3.00 11.92 14.10
CA GLY A 49 -4.19 11.23 14.55
C GLY A 49 -5.09 10.72 13.41
N HIS A 50 -4.67 10.84 12.15
CA HIS A 50 -5.47 10.36 11.02
C HIS A 50 -5.25 8.86 10.78
N PRO A 51 -6.32 8.09 10.49
CA PRO A 51 -6.20 6.69 10.17
C PRO A 51 -5.50 6.48 8.82
N LEU A 52 -4.57 5.53 8.80
CA LEU A 52 -3.89 5.03 7.62
C LEU A 52 -4.25 3.56 7.42
N ARG A 53 -4.64 3.20 6.19
CA ARG A 53 -4.71 1.78 5.79
C ARG A 53 -3.38 1.39 5.17
N VAL A 54 -2.83 0.28 5.61
CA VAL A 54 -1.55 -0.25 5.12
C VAL A 54 -1.77 -1.65 4.56
N VAL A 55 -1.29 -1.87 3.34
CA VAL A 55 -1.34 -3.17 2.66
C VAL A 55 0.07 -3.56 2.26
N ARG A 56 0.55 -4.68 2.77
CA ARG A 56 1.85 -5.29 2.44
C ARG A 56 1.61 -6.52 1.58
N ILE A 57 2.16 -6.51 0.38
CA ILE A 57 2.32 -7.70 -0.48
C ILE A 57 3.71 -8.25 -0.18
N TYR A 58 3.76 -9.45 0.42
CA TYR A 58 5.03 -10.09 0.78
C TYR A 58 5.67 -10.73 -0.46
N ASP A 59 6.96 -10.43 -0.69
CA ASP A 59 7.75 -11.06 -1.74
C ASP A 59 8.99 -11.75 -1.12
N PRO A 60 9.01 -13.10 -1.02
CA PRO A 60 10.14 -13.81 -0.44
C PRO A 60 11.40 -13.80 -1.33
N THR A 61 11.26 -13.41 -2.60
CA THR A 61 12.33 -13.41 -3.59
C THR A 61 12.91 -12.02 -3.84
N PHE A 62 12.24 -10.98 -3.35
CA PHE A 62 12.65 -9.58 -3.47
C PHE A 62 12.26 -8.79 -2.22
N LEU A 63 11.89 -7.52 -2.39
CA LEU A 63 11.41 -6.64 -1.34
C LEU A 63 9.89 -6.55 -1.38
N ASP A 64 9.28 -6.36 -0.22
CA ASP A 64 7.84 -6.23 -0.14
C ASP A 64 7.36 -4.94 -0.78
N THR A 65 6.12 -4.96 -1.27
CA THR A 65 5.42 -3.74 -1.66
C THR A 65 4.46 -3.34 -0.55
N ILE A 66 4.69 -2.18 0.07
CA ILE A 66 3.88 -1.66 1.18
C ILE A 66 3.17 -0.39 0.73
N SER A 67 1.87 -0.50 0.46
CA SER A 67 1.00 0.61 0.05
C SER A 67 0.32 1.25 1.26
N VAL A 68 0.52 2.55 1.44
CA VAL A 68 -0.07 3.35 2.54
C VAL A 68 -1.09 4.31 1.96
N PHE A 69 -2.36 4.08 2.31
CA PHE A 69 -3.50 4.88 1.87
C PHE A 69 -3.78 5.95 2.92
N THR A 70 -3.78 7.21 2.47
CA THR A 70 -4.24 8.35 3.27
C THR A 70 -5.70 8.64 2.94
N SER A 71 -6.50 8.90 3.98
CA SER A 71 -7.95 9.15 3.88
C SER A 71 -8.25 10.60 3.49
#